data_AF-A0A2S8FU19-F1
#
_entry.id   AF-A0A2S8FU19-F1
#
_cell.length_a   1.000
_cell.length_b   1.000
_cell.length_c   1.000
_cell.angle_alpha   90.00
_cell.angle_beta   90.00
_cell.angle_gamma   90.00
#
_symmetry.space_group_name_H-M   'P 1'
#
loop_
_entity.id
_entity.type
_entity.pdbx_description
1 polymer ?
#
loop_
_entity_poly.entity_id
_entity_poly.type
_entity_poly.pdbx_seq_one_letter_code
_entity_poly.pdbx_strand_id
1 'polypeptide(L)'
;MSASILKREPFACDAVAKDQTELLAGDLADEAYLVFGYATTQAKARRQQALQKTLADLDVRPFTAESVEKYKRSCEVPPSLLAMTLVNYAAGIGLVAAIVCLPILVVSAVTLNSSLSFYLALAILVGGGFLVVSAAIGDRYVIDRTWMMYDLAHYTEPVPEFALQTALDIKKRHPEVSFYICSLEENRMVLDPFLVMRVPDGGWHRDYYLEVWNEPKFAGTREA
;
A
#
# COMPACT_ATOMS: atom_id res chain seq x y z
N MET A 1 -6.31 9.63 -11.47
CA MET A 1 -6.21 9.07 -12.85
C MET A 1 -5.99 7.54 -12.83
N SER A 2 -6.52 6.80 -11.85
CA SER A 2 -5.97 5.48 -11.45
C SER A 2 -6.84 4.25 -11.74
N ALA A 3 -8.17 4.38 -11.81
CA ALA A 3 -9.04 3.18 -11.85
C ALA A 3 -8.97 2.29 -13.10
N SER A 4 -8.37 2.75 -14.21
CA SER A 4 -8.17 1.89 -15.40
C SER A 4 -7.02 0.89 -15.24
N ILE A 5 -6.28 0.95 -14.11
CA ILE A 5 -5.12 0.10 -13.87
C ILE A 5 -5.54 -1.26 -13.30
N LEU A 6 -6.55 -1.28 -12.42
CA LEU A 6 -7.03 -2.50 -11.75
C LEU A 6 -7.79 -3.40 -12.73
N LYS A 7 -7.38 -4.67 -12.83
CA LYS A 7 -7.99 -5.67 -13.70
C LYS A 7 -8.42 -6.87 -12.86
N ARG A 8 -9.65 -7.35 -13.05
CA ARG A 8 -10.14 -8.57 -12.43
C ARG A 8 -9.69 -9.79 -13.23
N GLU A 9 -9.36 -10.89 -12.55
CA GLU A 9 -9.05 -12.17 -13.18
C GLU A 9 -10.31 -12.72 -13.87
N PRO A 10 -10.21 -13.19 -15.13
CA PRO A 10 -11.28 -13.93 -15.74
C PRO A 10 -11.45 -15.27 -15.02
N PHE A 11 -12.69 -15.70 -14.78
CA PHE A 11 -12.95 -17.05 -14.29
C PHE A 11 -12.47 -18.06 -15.35
N ALA A 12 -11.32 -18.69 -15.12
CA ALA A 12 -10.83 -19.77 -15.95
C ALA A 12 -11.55 -21.09 -15.65
N CYS A 13 -12.88 -21.05 -15.50
CA CYS A 13 -13.67 -22.19 -14.99
C CYS A 13 -13.81 -23.35 -15.99
N ASP A 14 -13.61 -23.13 -17.29
CA ASP A 14 -14.25 -24.03 -18.26
C ASP A 14 -13.32 -25.03 -18.98
N ALA A 15 -12.00 -24.85 -18.96
CA ALA A 15 -11.13 -25.63 -19.86
C ALA A 15 -10.30 -26.73 -19.21
N VAL A 16 -9.92 -26.62 -17.92
CA VAL A 16 -8.89 -27.52 -17.33
C VAL A 16 -9.50 -28.56 -16.36
N ALA A 17 -10.71 -28.33 -15.86
CA ALA A 17 -11.24 -29.12 -14.74
C ALA A 17 -11.88 -30.46 -15.14
N LYS A 18 -12.49 -30.60 -16.33
CA LYS A 18 -13.31 -31.79 -16.62
C LYS A 18 -12.51 -33.10 -16.66
N ASP A 19 -11.29 -33.07 -17.17
CA ASP A 19 -10.50 -34.30 -17.40
C ASP A 19 -9.74 -34.79 -16.15
N GLN A 20 -9.43 -33.89 -15.20
CA GLN A 20 -8.72 -34.24 -13.97
C GLN A 20 -9.66 -34.58 -12.80
N THR A 21 -10.90 -34.09 -12.83
CA THR A 21 -11.86 -34.29 -11.72
C THR A 21 -12.35 -35.74 -11.62
N GLU A 22 -12.47 -36.46 -12.73
CA GLU A 22 -12.91 -37.87 -12.73
C GLU A 22 -11.88 -38.85 -12.16
N LEU A 23 -10.58 -38.56 -12.29
CA LEU A 23 -9.50 -39.39 -11.73
C LEU A 23 -9.27 -39.18 -10.23
N LEU A 24 -9.93 -38.19 -9.63
CA LEU A 24 -9.65 -37.68 -8.29
C LEU A 24 -10.86 -37.78 -7.35
N ALA A 25 -11.84 -38.66 -7.58
CA ALA A 25 -13.06 -38.76 -6.76
C ALA A 25 -12.95 -39.73 -5.56
N GLY A 26 -11.77 -39.86 -4.94
CA GLY A 26 -11.57 -40.73 -3.77
C GLY A 26 -11.46 -39.96 -2.44
N ASP A 27 -12.26 -40.36 -1.44
CA ASP A 27 -12.27 -39.84 -0.05
C ASP A 27 -10.94 -40.08 0.69
N LEU A 28 -10.13 -41.03 0.22
CA LEU A 28 -8.91 -41.48 0.88
C LEU A 28 -7.82 -40.39 0.98
N ALA A 29 -7.78 -39.46 0.03
CA ALA A 29 -6.81 -38.36 0.05
C ALA A 29 -7.14 -37.33 1.13
N ASP A 30 -8.43 -37.13 1.43
CA ASP A 30 -8.89 -36.18 2.45
C ASP A 30 -8.69 -36.76 3.85
N GLU A 31 -8.96 -38.07 4.03
CA GLU A 31 -8.60 -38.79 5.27
C GLU A 31 -7.08 -38.78 5.51
N ALA A 32 -6.26 -39.05 4.48
CA ALA A 32 -4.81 -39.05 4.61
C ALA A 32 -4.25 -37.66 4.99
N TYR A 33 -4.86 -36.58 4.50
CA TYR A 33 -4.49 -35.23 4.92
C TYR A 33 -4.83 -34.98 6.39
N LEU A 34 -6.04 -35.34 6.83
CA LEU A 34 -6.48 -35.12 8.21
C LEU A 34 -5.65 -35.92 9.22
N VAL A 35 -5.29 -37.16 8.88
CA VAL A 35 -4.56 -38.06 9.79
C VAL A 35 -3.05 -37.82 9.74
N PHE A 36 -2.47 -37.62 8.56
CA PHE A 36 -1.02 -37.59 8.38
C PHE A 36 -0.45 -36.22 7.98
N GLY A 37 -1.29 -35.20 7.79
CA GLY A 37 -0.85 -33.93 7.22
C GLY A 37 -0.36 -34.08 5.78
N TYR A 38 -0.77 -35.14 5.09
CA TYR A 38 -0.29 -35.49 3.75
C TYR A 38 -0.88 -34.52 2.70
N ALA A 39 -0.24 -33.37 2.54
CA ALA A 39 -0.58 -32.38 1.54
C ALA A 39 -0.04 -32.81 0.17
N THR A 40 -0.74 -33.71 -0.51
CA THR A 40 -0.46 -33.95 -1.93
C THR A 40 -0.74 -32.69 -2.73
N THR A 41 -0.03 -32.56 -3.86
CA THR A 41 -0.37 -31.59 -4.92
C THR A 41 -1.85 -31.67 -5.32
N GLN A 42 -2.48 -32.84 -5.20
CA GLN A 42 -3.90 -33.06 -5.48
C GLN A 42 -4.83 -32.43 -4.44
N ALA A 43 -4.58 -32.61 -3.14
CA ALA A 43 -5.38 -31.99 -2.08
C ALA A 43 -5.32 -30.45 -2.17
N LYS A 44 -4.15 -29.90 -2.51
CA LYS A 44 -3.99 -28.47 -2.80
C LYS A 44 -4.83 -28.03 -4.00
N ALA A 45 -4.78 -28.78 -5.10
CA ALA A 45 -5.56 -28.49 -6.30
C ALA A 45 -7.07 -28.52 -6.04
N ARG A 46 -7.57 -29.52 -5.29
CA ARG A 46 -8.98 -29.60 -4.87
C ARG A 46 -9.41 -28.40 -4.03
N ARG A 47 -8.61 -27.98 -3.05
CA ARG A 47 -8.89 -26.79 -2.24
C ARG A 47 -8.96 -25.53 -3.09
N GLN A 48 -7.98 -25.35 -3.96
CA GLN A 48 -7.97 -24.20 -4.87
C GLN A 48 -9.19 -24.21 -5.79
N GLN A 49 -9.60 -25.37 -6.30
CA GLN A 49 -10.80 -25.52 -7.13
C GLN A 49 -12.09 -25.24 -6.34
N ALA A 50 -12.20 -25.73 -5.10
CA ALA A 50 -13.33 -25.45 -4.21
C ALA A 50 -13.44 -23.97 -3.86
N LEU A 51 -12.30 -23.31 -3.63
CA LEU A 51 -12.21 -21.87 -3.40
C LEU A 51 -12.61 -21.08 -4.66
N GLN A 52 -12.08 -21.44 -5.83
CA GLN A 52 -12.45 -20.82 -7.11
C GLN A 52 -13.94 -20.95 -7.40
N LYS A 53 -14.52 -22.14 -7.17
CA LYS A 53 -15.96 -22.36 -7.29
C LYS A 53 -16.74 -21.46 -6.33
N THR A 54 -16.28 -21.33 -5.09
CA THR A 54 -16.91 -20.45 -4.10
C THR A 54 -16.85 -18.98 -4.52
N LEU A 55 -15.72 -18.52 -5.02
CA LEU A 55 -15.58 -17.15 -5.54
C LEU A 55 -16.49 -16.92 -6.76
N ALA A 56 -16.64 -17.91 -7.64
CA ALA A 56 -17.56 -17.85 -8.77
C ALA A 56 -19.04 -17.82 -8.33
N ASP A 57 -19.42 -18.67 -7.36
CA ASP A 57 -20.78 -18.70 -6.80
C ASP A 57 -21.17 -17.38 -6.13
N LEU A 58 -20.20 -16.63 -5.59
CA LEU A 58 -20.39 -15.33 -4.97
C LEU A 58 -20.24 -14.15 -5.96
N ASP A 59 -19.95 -14.44 -7.23
CA ASP A 59 -19.54 -13.47 -8.27
C ASP A 59 -18.42 -12.51 -7.82
N VAL A 60 -17.49 -13.02 -7.01
CA VAL A 60 -16.32 -12.27 -6.54
C VAL A 60 -15.13 -12.63 -7.41
N ARG A 61 -14.71 -11.70 -8.27
CA ARG A 61 -13.54 -11.87 -9.14
C ARG A 61 -12.33 -11.16 -8.54
N PRO A 62 -11.29 -11.87 -8.08
CA PRO A 62 -10.12 -11.23 -7.52
C PRO A 62 -9.43 -10.34 -8.56
N PHE A 63 -8.79 -9.27 -8.12
CA PHE A 63 -7.88 -8.48 -8.94
C PHE A 63 -6.61 -9.26 -9.26
N THR A 64 -6.08 -9.10 -10.47
CA THR A 64 -4.80 -9.70 -10.84
C THR A 64 -3.69 -9.06 -10.01
N ALA A 65 -2.76 -9.88 -9.50
CA ALA A 65 -1.64 -9.39 -8.69
C ALA A 65 -0.82 -8.29 -9.41
N GLU A 66 -0.58 -8.45 -10.72
CA GLU A 66 0.13 -7.48 -11.54
C GLU A 66 -0.60 -6.12 -11.60
N SER A 67 -1.94 -6.12 -11.72
CA SER A 67 -2.71 -4.87 -11.78
C SER A 67 -2.70 -4.14 -10.45
N VAL A 68 -2.77 -4.88 -9.34
CA VAL A 68 -2.69 -4.32 -7.99
C VAL A 68 -1.30 -3.77 -7.74
N GLU A 69 -0.24 -4.48 -8.09
CA GLU A 69 1.13 -3.99 -7.92
C GLU A 69 1.38 -2.72 -8.75
N LYS A 70 0.91 -2.68 -10.00
CA LYS A 70 0.98 -1.48 -10.84
C LYS A 70 0.20 -0.31 -10.24
N TYR A 71 -0.97 -0.58 -9.67
CA TYR A 71 -1.77 0.41 -8.98
C TYR A 71 -1.04 0.93 -7.73
N LYS A 72 -0.53 0.03 -6.87
CA LYS A 72 0.25 0.36 -5.67
C LYS A 72 1.43 1.28 -6.01
N ARG A 73 2.23 0.92 -7.02
CA ARG A 73 3.35 1.73 -7.52
C ARG A 73 2.92 3.10 -8.07
N SER A 74 1.71 3.22 -8.60
CA SER A 74 1.20 4.50 -9.10
C SER A 74 0.71 5.42 -7.99
N CYS A 75 0.32 4.86 -6.85
CA CYS A 75 -0.13 5.60 -5.66
C CYS A 75 1.02 5.91 -4.70
N GLU A 76 2.05 5.05 -4.68
CA GLU A 76 3.35 5.32 -4.07
C GLU A 76 3.97 6.53 -4.79
N VAL A 77 3.87 7.69 -4.15
CA VAL A 77 4.67 8.85 -4.54
C VAL A 77 5.94 8.71 -3.72
N PRO A 78 7.05 8.21 -4.29
CA PRO A 78 8.30 8.22 -3.54
C PRO A 78 8.59 9.69 -3.21
N PRO A 79 9.05 10.00 -1.98
CA PRO A 79 9.53 11.33 -1.69
C PRO A 79 10.57 11.66 -2.76
N SER A 80 10.37 12.77 -3.49
CA SER A 80 11.29 13.13 -4.55
C SER A 80 12.65 13.38 -3.91
N LEU A 81 13.53 12.39 -3.98
CA LEU A 81 14.84 12.40 -3.31
C LEU A 81 15.62 13.67 -3.68
N LEU A 82 15.49 14.12 -4.93
CA LEU A 82 16.08 15.35 -5.42
C LEU A 82 15.52 16.62 -4.75
N ALA A 83 14.22 16.68 -4.48
CA ALA A 83 13.67 17.84 -3.78
C ALA A 83 14.12 17.86 -2.32
N MET A 84 14.13 16.70 -1.63
CA MET A 84 14.64 16.64 -0.26
C MET A 84 16.13 17.00 -0.19
N THR A 85 16.97 16.51 -1.11
CA THR A 85 18.39 16.89 -1.12
C THR A 85 18.56 18.38 -1.39
N LEU A 86 17.85 18.96 -2.36
CA LEU A 86 17.91 20.40 -2.65
C LEU A 86 17.48 21.25 -1.44
N VAL A 87 16.39 20.87 -0.77
CA VAL A 87 15.88 21.55 0.44
C VAL A 87 16.91 21.50 1.58
N ASN A 88 17.55 20.34 1.79
CA ASN A 88 18.61 20.17 2.78
C ASN A 88 19.88 20.96 2.44
N TYR A 89 20.30 20.99 1.17
CA TYR A 89 21.44 21.81 0.74
C TYR A 89 21.15 23.30 0.92
N ALA A 90 19.95 23.78 0.55
CA ALA A 90 19.56 25.16 0.75
C ALA A 90 19.56 25.54 2.24
N ALA A 91 19.04 24.67 3.11
CA ALA A 91 19.11 24.88 4.56
C ALA A 91 20.56 24.90 5.07
N GLY A 92 21.40 23.98 4.62
CA GLY A 92 22.81 23.92 4.99
C GLY A 92 23.58 25.18 4.60
N ILE A 93 23.37 25.68 3.38
CA ILE A 93 23.96 26.93 2.90
C ILE A 93 23.48 28.12 3.75
N GLY A 94 22.18 28.21 4.03
CA GLY A 94 21.61 29.26 4.89
C GLY A 94 22.19 29.25 6.30
N LEU A 95 22.36 28.07 6.90
CA LEU A 95 22.95 27.89 8.23
C LEU A 95 24.43 28.30 8.25
N VAL A 96 25.21 27.85 7.28
CA VAL A 96 26.65 28.20 7.18
C VAL A 96 26.81 29.71 6.98
N ALA A 97 26.01 30.32 6.10
CA ALA A 97 26.01 31.76 5.89
C ALA A 97 25.70 32.51 7.19
N ALA A 98 24.71 32.07 7.96
CA ALA A 98 24.38 32.69 9.24
C ALA A 98 25.53 32.56 10.26
N ILE A 99 26.14 31.36 10.39
CA ILE A 99 27.24 31.11 11.34
C ILE A 99 28.48 31.95 11.00
N VAL A 100 28.80 32.12 9.72
CA VAL A 100 29.98 32.88 9.28
C VAL A 100 29.73 34.38 9.27
N CYS A 101 28.60 34.85 8.74
CA CYS A 101 28.34 36.28 8.58
C CYS A 101 28.01 36.99 9.90
N LEU A 102 27.37 36.32 10.85
CA LEU A 102 26.96 36.93 12.12
C LEU A 102 28.15 37.43 12.98
N PRO A 103 29.22 36.66 13.23
CA PRO A 103 30.38 37.19 13.97
C PRO A 103 31.11 38.30 13.22
N ILE A 104 31.21 38.21 11.88
CA ILE A 104 31.83 39.26 11.05
C ILE A 104 31.01 40.54 11.12
N LEU A 105 29.67 40.43 11.10
CA LEU A 105 28.75 41.57 11.24
C LEU A 105 28.98 42.29 12.57
N VAL A 106 29.13 41.56 13.67
CA VAL A 106 29.39 42.15 15.00
C VAL A 106 30.70 42.93 14.99
N VAL A 107 31.77 42.37 14.42
CA VAL A 107 33.08 43.06 14.32
C VAL A 107 33.01 44.26 13.36
N SER A 108 32.33 44.14 12.22
CA SER A 108 32.21 45.24 11.25
C SER A 108 31.38 46.41 11.78
N ALA A 109 30.35 46.11 12.58
CA ALA A 109 29.53 47.11 13.25
C ALA A 109 30.36 47.91 14.27
N VAL A 110 31.24 47.24 15.02
CA VAL A 110 32.14 47.90 15.98
C VAL A 110 33.18 48.78 15.29
N THR A 111 33.70 48.35 14.14
CA THR A 111 34.71 49.09 13.36
C THR A 111 34.12 50.20 12.47
N LEU A 112 32.81 50.48 12.58
CA LEU A 112 32.09 51.52 11.84
C LEU A 112 32.15 51.38 10.30
N ASN A 113 32.34 50.15 9.79
CA ASN A 113 32.31 49.91 8.35
C ASN A 113 30.87 49.63 7.88
N SER A 114 30.14 50.70 7.60
CA SER A 114 28.71 50.67 7.26
C SER A 114 28.41 49.84 6.00
N SER A 115 29.26 49.92 4.98
CA SER A 115 29.06 49.19 3.72
C SER A 115 29.18 47.68 3.92
N LEU A 116 30.21 47.22 4.63
CA LEU A 116 30.40 45.80 4.91
C LEU A 116 29.26 45.24 5.78
N SER A 117 28.84 46.01 6.80
CA SER A 117 27.75 45.63 7.69
C SER A 117 26.42 45.48 6.94
N PHE A 118 26.15 46.34 5.95
CA PHE A 118 24.95 46.24 5.10
C PHE A 118 24.92 44.92 4.31
N TYR A 119 26.01 44.56 3.62
CA TYR A 119 26.06 43.32 2.83
C TYR A 119 25.97 42.06 3.70
N LEU A 120 26.59 42.06 4.89
CA LEU A 120 26.49 40.95 5.83
C LEU A 120 25.07 40.79 6.40
N ALA A 121 24.41 41.90 6.74
CA ALA A 121 23.02 41.87 7.18
C ALA A 121 22.10 41.33 6.07
N LEU A 122 22.31 41.76 4.81
CA LEU A 122 21.57 41.25 3.66
C LEU A 122 21.80 39.74 3.46
N ALA A 123 23.05 39.27 3.59
CA ALA A 123 23.37 37.85 3.47
C ALA A 123 22.66 37.00 4.55
N ILE A 124 22.62 37.49 5.79
CA ILE A 124 21.89 36.83 6.88
C ILE A 124 20.39 36.81 6.61
N LEU A 125 19.80 37.91 6.12
CA LEU A 125 18.38 37.95 5.78
C LEU A 125 18.02 36.97 4.65
N VAL A 126 18.84 36.91 3.60
CA VAL A 126 18.65 35.95 2.50
C VAL A 126 18.81 34.51 3.00
N GLY A 127 19.87 34.22 3.76
CA GLY A 127 20.10 32.90 4.35
C GLY A 127 18.98 32.47 5.30
N GLY A 128 18.50 33.38 6.15
CA GLY A 128 17.35 33.17 7.03
C GLY A 128 16.05 32.93 6.26
N GLY A 129 15.83 33.66 5.16
CA GLY A 129 14.72 33.42 4.24
C GLY A 129 14.75 32.00 3.65
N PHE A 130 15.91 31.54 3.19
CA PHE A 130 16.09 30.16 2.72
C PHE A 130 15.82 29.12 3.81
N LEU A 131 16.22 29.37 5.06
CA LEU A 131 15.92 28.48 6.18
C LEU A 131 14.43 28.38 6.48
N VAL A 132 13.72 29.51 6.52
CA VAL A 132 12.26 29.53 6.77
C VAL A 132 11.51 28.83 5.65
N VAL A 133 11.87 29.09 4.38
CA VAL A 133 11.27 28.44 3.22
C VAL A 133 11.59 26.94 3.22
N SER A 134 12.83 26.55 3.50
CA SER A 134 13.24 25.15 3.60
C SER A 134 12.49 24.41 4.71
N ALA A 135 12.31 25.01 5.89
CA ALA A 135 11.51 24.44 6.97
C ALA A 135 10.02 24.29 6.57
N ALA A 136 9.43 25.33 5.96
CA ALA A 136 8.03 25.30 5.53
C ALA A 136 7.77 24.29 4.40
N ILE A 137 8.75 24.07 3.52
CA ILE A 137 8.70 23.07 2.46
C ILE A 137 8.97 21.67 3.01
N GLY A 138 9.97 21.52 3.89
CA GLY A 138 10.34 20.25 4.51
C GLY A 138 9.15 19.58 5.19
N ASP A 139 8.39 20.33 5.99
CA ASP A 139 7.18 19.81 6.66
C ASP A 139 6.07 19.41 5.68
N ARG A 140 6.02 20.00 4.49
CA ARG A 140 4.97 19.72 3.49
C ARG A 140 5.33 18.60 2.50
N TYR A 141 6.60 18.28 2.34
CA TYR A 141 7.07 17.32 1.33
C TYR A 141 7.40 15.93 1.87
N VAL A 142 7.37 15.71 3.18
CA VAL A 142 7.44 14.36 3.76
C VAL A 142 6.03 13.79 3.82
N ILE A 143 5.42 13.63 2.65
CA ILE A 143 4.24 12.76 2.52
C ILE A 143 4.80 11.36 2.32
N ASP A 144 4.95 10.62 3.41
CA ASP A 144 5.27 9.20 3.30
C ASP A 144 3.98 8.44 2.99
N ARG A 145 3.97 7.72 1.87
CA ARG A 145 2.86 6.92 1.40
C ARG A 145 3.28 5.47 1.40
N THR A 146 2.93 4.75 2.46
CA THR A 146 3.32 3.35 2.63
C THR A 146 2.10 2.46 2.61
N TRP A 147 2.18 1.36 1.84
CA TRP A 147 1.18 0.31 1.89
C TRP A 147 1.39 -0.55 3.14
N MET A 148 0.40 -0.54 4.01
CA MET A 148 0.38 -1.33 5.23
C MET A 148 -0.62 -2.47 5.09
N MET A 149 -0.36 -3.58 5.80
CA MET A 149 -1.22 -4.76 5.81
C MET A 149 -1.66 -5.02 7.25
N TYR A 150 -2.97 -4.97 7.49
CA TYR A 150 -3.59 -5.18 8.79
C TYR A 150 -4.41 -6.45 8.79
N ASP A 151 -4.40 -7.21 9.87
CA ASP A 151 -5.40 -8.25 10.08
C ASP A 151 -6.79 -7.61 10.17
N LEU A 152 -7.78 -8.17 9.48
CA LEU A 152 -9.15 -7.67 9.50
C LEU A 152 -9.69 -7.53 10.94
N ALA A 153 -9.28 -8.40 11.87
CA ALA A 153 -9.71 -8.34 13.27
C ALA A 153 -9.12 -7.15 14.05
N HIS A 154 -7.99 -6.61 13.61
CA HIS A 154 -7.27 -5.50 14.27
C HIS A 154 -7.42 -4.17 13.51
N TYR A 155 -8.18 -4.14 12.42
CA TYR A 155 -8.38 -2.95 11.62
C TYR A 155 -9.39 -2.00 12.28
N THR A 156 -9.01 -0.74 12.50
CA THR A 156 -9.77 0.22 13.30
C THR A 156 -10.76 1.06 12.49
N GLU A 157 -10.49 1.24 11.20
CA GLU A 157 -11.34 2.06 10.32
C GLU A 157 -12.60 1.30 9.88
N PRO A 158 -13.70 2.00 9.57
CA PRO A 158 -14.95 1.36 9.16
C PRO A 158 -14.76 0.61 7.84
N VAL A 159 -15.09 -0.69 7.86
CA VAL A 159 -15.12 -1.54 6.67
C VAL A 159 -16.55 -1.56 6.10
N PRO A 160 -16.74 -1.30 4.79
CA PRO A 160 -18.06 -1.36 4.19
C PRO A 160 -18.71 -2.73 4.32
N GLU A 161 -20.04 -2.73 4.46
CA GLU A 161 -20.84 -3.95 4.66
C GLU A 161 -20.62 -4.98 3.55
N PHE A 162 -20.52 -4.56 2.28
CA PHE A 162 -20.33 -5.49 1.16
C PHE A 162 -18.99 -6.25 1.24
N ALA A 163 -17.92 -5.59 1.72
CA ALA A 163 -16.61 -6.22 1.88
C ALA A 163 -16.62 -7.18 3.07
N LEU A 164 -17.26 -6.78 4.19
CA LEU A 164 -17.45 -7.66 5.35
C LEU A 164 -18.31 -8.88 5.00
N GLN A 165 -19.41 -8.70 4.27
CA GLN A 165 -20.28 -9.78 3.82
C GLN A 165 -19.51 -10.78 2.96
N THR A 166 -18.69 -10.27 2.02
CA THR A 166 -17.82 -11.10 1.18
C THR A 166 -16.83 -11.93 2.02
N ALA A 167 -16.17 -11.30 3.00
CA ALA A 167 -15.26 -12.00 3.90
C ALA A 167 -15.99 -13.07 4.72
N LEU A 168 -17.17 -12.76 5.26
CA LEU A 168 -17.99 -13.69 6.05
C LEU A 168 -18.45 -14.90 5.23
N ASP A 169 -18.95 -14.69 4.01
CA ASP A 169 -19.46 -15.76 3.17
C ASP A 169 -18.36 -16.72 2.72
N ILE A 170 -17.18 -16.20 2.42
CA ILE A 170 -16.00 -17.02 2.14
C ILE A 170 -15.55 -17.75 3.41
N LYS A 171 -15.43 -17.07 4.55
CA LYS A 171 -14.98 -17.67 5.83
C LYS A 171 -15.88 -18.81 6.32
N LYS A 172 -17.19 -18.70 6.10
CA LYS A 172 -18.17 -19.76 6.41
C LYS A 172 -17.92 -21.04 5.61
N ARG A 173 -17.46 -20.92 4.36
CA ARG A 173 -17.20 -22.06 3.46
C ARG A 173 -15.76 -22.57 3.54
N HIS A 174 -14.81 -21.69 3.88
CA HIS A 174 -13.37 -21.98 3.96
C HIS A 174 -12.80 -21.40 5.28
N PRO A 175 -12.97 -22.07 6.42
CA PRO A 175 -12.54 -21.55 7.74
C PRO A 175 -11.03 -21.31 7.85
N GLU A 176 -10.22 -21.95 7.01
CA GLU A 176 -8.77 -21.86 6.99
C GLU A 176 -8.24 -20.55 6.38
N VAL A 177 -9.04 -19.82 5.61
CA VAL A 177 -8.57 -18.57 4.97
C VAL A 177 -8.48 -17.44 5.99
N SER A 178 -7.48 -16.57 5.84
CA SER A 178 -7.32 -15.39 6.68
C SER A 178 -7.60 -14.12 5.88
N PHE A 179 -8.17 -13.10 6.52
CA PHE A 179 -8.49 -11.84 5.86
C PHE A 179 -7.65 -10.70 6.41
N TYR A 180 -7.19 -9.86 5.51
CA TYR A 180 -6.37 -8.70 5.80
C TYR A 180 -6.92 -7.49 5.04
N ILE A 181 -6.58 -6.31 5.52
CA ILE A 181 -6.82 -5.05 4.83
C ILE A 181 -5.47 -4.47 4.42
N CYS A 182 -5.28 -4.28 3.12
CA CYS A 182 -4.11 -3.61 2.59
C CYS A 182 -4.49 -2.18 2.24
N SER A 183 -3.96 -1.21 2.98
CA SER A 183 -4.34 0.19 2.80
C SER A 183 -3.12 1.09 2.64
N LEU A 184 -3.28 2.16 1.89
CA LEU A 184 -2.26 3.18 1.73
C LEU A 184 -2.39 4.19 2.86
N GLU A 185 -1.35 4.33 3.68
CA GLU A 185 -1.32 5.32 4.75
C GLU A 185 -0.62 6.58 4.27
N GLU A 186 -1.29 7.72 4.39
CA GLU A 186 -0.77 9.05 4.07
C GLU A 186 -1.09 10.01 5.22
N ASN A 187 -0.09 10.44 5.99
CA ASN A 187 -0.27 11.45 7.05
C ASN A 187 -1.46 11.18 8.00
N ARG A 188 -1.64 9.92 8.43
CA ARG A 188 -2.77 9.41 9.25
C ARG A 188 -4.13 9.33 8.54
N MET A 189 -4.18 9.57 7.23
CA MET A 189 -5.34 9.26 6.40
C MET A 189 -5.13 7.90 5.73
N VAL A 190 -6.19 7.10 5.71
CA VAL A 190 -6.21 5.80 5.04
C VAL A 190 -6.86 5.96 3.68
N LEU A 191 -6.12 5.62 2.63
CA LEU A 191 -6.56 5.71 1.25
C LEU A 191 -6.66 4.31 0.63
N ASP A 192 -7.70 4.13 -0.18
CA ASP A 192 -7.94 3.00 -1.07
C ASP A 192 -7.65 1.61 -0.45
N PRO A 193 -8.30 1.26 0.68
CA PRO A 193 -8.14 -0.03 1.31
C PRO A 193 -8.66 -1.18 0.43
N PHE A 194 -7.87 -2.25 0.36
CA PHE A 194 -8.20 -3.50 -0.30
C PHE A 194 -8.54 -4.57 0.73
N LEU A 195 -9.62 -5.33 0.48
CA LEU A 195 -9.85 -6.60 1.14
C LEU A 195 -8.94 -7.66 0.52
N VAL A 196 -8.04 -8.21 1.32
CA VAL A 196 -7.09 -9.25 0.91
C VAL A 196 -7.44 -10.55 1.60
N MET A 197 -7.63 -11.60 0.82
CA MET A 197 -7.76 -12.97 1.29
C MET A 197 -6.42 -13.68 1.17
N ARG A 198 -5.93 -14.23 2.27
CA ARG A 198 -4.69 -15.00 2.34
C ARG A 198 -5.00 -16.48 2.49
N VAL A 199 -4.54 -17.27 1.51
CA VAL A 199 -4.74 -18.72 1.45
C VAL A 199 -3.42 -19.43 1.77
N PRO A 200 -3.39 -20.40 2.70
CA PRO A 200 -2.19 -21.19 2.96
C PRO A 200 -1.91 -22.18 1.82
N ASP A 201 -0.68 -22.18 1.30
CA ASP A 201 -0.22 -23.07 0.23
C ASP A 201 1.13 -23.72 0.60
N GLY A 202 1.06 -24.85 1.33
CA GLY A 202 2.22 -25.70 1.65
C GLY A 202 3.42 -24.98 2.26
N GLY A 203 3.18 -24.15 3.27
CA GLY A 203 4.21 -23.38 3.98
C GLY A 203 4.41 -21.95 3.45
N TRP A 204 3.78 -21.62 2.32
CA TRP A 204 3.69 -20.27 1.79
C TRP A 204 2.26 -19.75 1.88
N HIS A 205 2.08 -18.47 1.57
CA HIS A 205 0.77 -17.85 1.51
C HIS A 205 0.58 -17.21 0.14
N ARG A 206 -0.63 -17.33 -0.42
CA ARG A 206 -1.03 -16.61 -1.63
C ARG A 206 -2.10 -15.58 -1.26
N ASP A 207 -1.84 -14.34 -1.66
CA ASP A 207 -2.72 -13.20 -1.41
C ASP A 207 -3.61 -12.93 -2.63
N TYR A 208 -4.92 -12.86 -2.40
CA TYR A 208 -5.94 -12.56 -3.38
C TYR A 208 -6.64 -11.25 -3.01
N TYR A 209 -6.61 -10.26 -3.89
CA TYR A 209 -7.23 -8.96 -3.67
C TYR A 209 -8.67 -9.02 -4.16
N LEU A 210 -9.66 -8.91 -3.27
CA LEU A 210 -11.06 -9.20 -3.60
C LEU A 210 -11.85 -7.94 -3.96
N GLU A 211 -11.77 -6.94 -3.09
CA GLU A 211 -12.54 -5.71 -3.17
C GLU A 211 -11.67 -4.51 -2.79
N VAL A 212 -12.01 -3.33 -3.30
CA VAL A 212 -11.41 -2.05 -2.95
C VAL A 212 -12.54 -1.06 -2.67
N TRP A 213 -12.38 -0.21 -1.66
CA TRP A 213 -13.33 0.87 -1.37
C TRP A 213 -12.61 2.20 -1.20
N ASN A 214 -13.38 3.28 -1.15
CA ASN A 214 -12.92 4.68 -1.16
C ASN A 214 -12.23 5.16 -2.45
N GLU A 215 -12.03 4.30 -3.44
CA GLU A 215 -11.59 4.74 -4.77
C GLU A 215 -12.77 5.42 -5.51
N PRO A 216 -12.67 6.71 -5.88
CA PRO A 216 -13.80 7.52 -6.40
C PRO A 216 -14.49 6.96 -7.64
N LYS A 217 -13.81 6.09 -8.39
CA LYS A 217 -14.29 5.47 -9.62
C LYS A 217 -14.83 4.05 -9.44
N PHE A 218 -14.65 3.46 -8.26
CA PHE A 218 -15.17 2.15 -7.88
C PHE A 218 -16.27 2.32 -6.82
N ALA A 219 -17.20 3.25 -7.05
CA ALA A 219 -18.34 3.48 -6.17
C ALA A 219 -19.29 2.28 -6.16
N GLY A 220 -18.93 1.22 -5.42
CA GLY A 220 -19.74 0.32 -4.60
C GLY A 220 -20.97 -0.39 -5.16
N THR A 221 -21.47 -0.09 -6.35
CA THR A 221 -22.60 -0.81 -6.93
C THR A 221 -22.09 -2.06 -7.62
N ARG A 222 -22.27 -3.21 -6.97
CA ARG A 222 -22.43 -4.48 -7.69
C ARG A 222 -23.59 -4.25 -8.66
N GLU A 223 -23.33 -4.33 -9.97
CA GLU A 223 -24.43 -4.49 -10.92
C GLU A 223 -25.12 -5.80 -10.54
N ALA A 224 -26.29 -5.67 -9.92
CA ALA A 224 -27.11 -6.78 -9.43
C ALA A 224 -27.79 -7.52 -10.58
#